data_AF-A0AAE1C6T7-F1
#
_entry.id   AF-A0AAE1C6T7-F1
#
_cell.length_a   1.000
_cell.length_b   1.000
_cell.length_c   1.000
_cell.angle_alpha   90.00
_cell.angle_beta   90.00
_cell.angle_gamma   90.00
#
_symmetry.space_group_name_H-M   'P 1'
#
loop_
_entity.id
_entity.type
_entity.pdbx_description
1 polymer ?
#
loop_
_entity_poly.entity_id
_entity_poly.type
_entity_poly.pdbx_seq_one_letter_code
_entity_poly.pdbx_strand_id
1 'polypeptide(L)'
;QQLPGSTLDRPFGVHLWPIFSKAFELVAGYPAEDFKFVPGETPLSTLKQTSVFIVIYYTIIFGGRELMRDREPFKLRTLFLIHNFYLTAISAILLALFTEQLLGTVVRRGIFFAICEAEGGWTQPLVVLYYLNYLTKYLELLDTCFLFLKKKP
;
A
#
# COMPACT_ATOMS: atom_id res chain seq x y z
N GLN A 1 -19.29 -12.87 -30.08
CA GLN A 1 -18.83 -11.48 -29.89
C GLN A 1 -17.71 -11.52 -28.88
N GLN A 2 -16.46 -11.38 -29.31
CA GLN A 2 -15.32 -11.23 -28.40
C GLN A 2 -15.54 -9.93 -27.62
N LEU A 3 -15.58 -10.00 -26.28
CA LEU A 3 -15.34 -8.81 -25.46
C LEU A 3 -14.06 -8.14 -26.00
N PRO A 4 -13.96 -6.81 -26.09
CA PRO A 4 -12.73 -6.13 -26.48
C PRO A 4 -11.67 -6.48 -25.43
N GLY A 5 -10.96 -7.57 -25.70
CA GLY A 5 -10.74 -8.59 -24.68
C GLY A 5 -9.46 -8.36 -23.92
N SER A 6 -9.50 -8.64 -22.62
CA SER A 6 -8.32 -8.77 -21.80
C SER A 6 -7.20 -9.51 -22.55
N THR A 7 -6.04 -8.88 -22.65
CA THR A 7 -4.83 -9.47 -23.23
C THR A 7 -3.78 -9.63 -22.15
N LEU A 8 -2.72 -10.40 -22.41
CA LEU A 8 -1.64 -10.58 -21.44
C LEU A 8 -1.00 -9.24 -21.00
N ASP A 9 -0.94 -8.26 -21.90
CA ASP A 9 -0.43 -6.90 -21.61
C ASP A 9 -1.52 -5.94 -21.09
N ARG A 10 -2.79 -6.35 -21.15
CA ARG A 10 -3.95 -5.56 -20.66
C ARG A 10 -4.92 -6.50 -19.94
N PRO A 11 -4.56 -7.00 -18.75
CA PRO A 11 -5.35 -8.02 -18.06
C PRO A 11 -6.78 -7.55 -17.77
N PHE A 12 -6.99 -6.25 -17.63
CA PHE A 12 -8.29 -5.64 -17.34
C PHE A 12 -8.94 -4.97 -18.56
N GLY A 13 -8.42 -5.19 -19.78
CA GLY A 13 -8.90 -4.56 -21.01
C GLY A 13 -8.55 -3.08 -21.18
N VAL A 14 -8.12 -2.41 -20.10
CA VAL A 14 -7.63 -1.04 -20.04
C VAL A 14 -6.24 -0.99 -19.40
N HIS A 15 -5.46 0.05 -19.69
CA HIS A 15 -4.22 0.35 -18.97
C HIS A 15 -4.56 1.11 -17.69
N LEU A 16 -4.31 0.51 -16.52
CA LEU A 16 -4.56 1.17 -15.24
C LEU A 16 -3.44 2.15 -14.90
N TRP A 17 -2.22 1.89 -15.38
CA TRP A 17 -1.06 2.71 -15.05
C TRP A 17 -1.23 4.21 -15.39
N PRO A 18 -1.69 4.62 -16.58
CA PRO A 18 -1.88 6.04 -16.90
C PRO A 18 -2.98 6.71 -16.06
N ILE A 19 -4.01 5.95 -15.66
CA ILE A 19 -5.09 6.44 -14.79
C ILE A 19 -4.52 6.69 -13.39
N PHE A 20 -3.74 5.72 -12.91
CA PHE A 20 -3.03 5.82 -11.64
C PHE A 20 -2.03 6.99 -11.63
N SER A 21 -1.21 7.16 -12.67
CA SER A 21 -0.21 8.25 -12.72
C SER A 21 -0.88 9.63 -12.63
N LYS A 22 -2.00 9.84 -13.34
CA LYS A 22 -2.79 11.08 -13.19
C LYS A 22 -3.33 11.29 -11.78
N ALA A 23 -3.87 10.23 -11.16
CA ALA A 23 -4.37 10.32 -9.79
C ALA A 23 -3.23 10.59 -8.79
N PHE A 24 -2.06 9.97 -9.01
CA PHE A 24 -0.86 10.20 -8.22
C PHE A 24 -0.36 11.63 -8.37
N GLU A 25 -0.32 12.17 -9.59
CA GLU A 25 0.10 13.55 -9.88
C GLU A 25 -0.76 14.59 -9.15
N LEU A 26 -2.07 14.36 -9.05
CA LEU A 26 -2.98 15.23 -8.27
C LEU A 26 -2.63 15.28 -6.77
N VAL A 27 -2.00 14.23 -6.24
CA VAL A 27 -1.65 14.12 -4.81
C VAL A 27 -0.19 14.51 -4.55
N ALA A 28 0.73 14.04 -5.39
CA ALA A 28 2.17 14.20 -5.23
C ALA A 28 2.73 15.47 -5.92
N GLY A 29 1.99 16.03 -6.89
CA GLY A 29 2.39 17.21 -7.67
C GLY A 29 3.33 16.92 -8.85
N TYR A 30 3.58 15.65 -9.16
CA TYR A 30 4.41 15.20 -10.28
C TYR A 30 3.98 13.78 -10.73
N PRO A 31 4.27 13.37 -11.98
CA PRO A 31 3.82 12.08 -12.51
C PRO A 31 4.51 10.89 -11.80
N ALA A 32 3.81 9.75 -11.71
CA ALA A 32 4.32 8.56 -11.02
C ALA A 32 5.62 8.03 -11.66
N GLU A 33 5.81 8.25 -12.96
CA GLU A 33 7.00 7.86 -13.71
C GLU A 33 8.28 8.56 -13.23
N ASP A 34 8.17 9.74 -12.61
CA ASP A 34 9.30 10.52 -12.13
C ASP A 34 9.67 10.22 -10.68
N PHE A 35 8.87 9.42 -9.96
CA PHE A 35 9.12 9.06 -8.57
C PHE A 35 10.42 8.29 -8.40
N LYS A 36 11.33 8.79 -7.58
CA LYS A 36 12.54 8.05 -7.21
C LYS A 36 12.57 7.81 -5.72
N PHE A 37 12.75 6.56 -5.32
CA PHE A 37 13.03 6.23 -3.93
C PHE A 37 14.49 6.60 -3.63
N VAL A 38 14.68 7.66 -2.85
CA VAL A 38 16.00 8.15 -2.46
C VAL A 38 16.14 8.00 -0.94
N PRO A 39 17.03 7.11 -0.47
CA PRO A 39 17.27 6.93 0.96
C PRO A 39 17.69 8.25 1.62
N GLY A 40 17.00 8.64 2.69
CA GLY A 40 17.26 9.89 3.42
C GLY A 40 16.39 11.07 3.01
N GLU A 41 15.91 11.10 1.76
CA GLU A 41 15.05 12.17 1.23
C GLU A 41 13.58 11.75 1.22
N THR A 42 13.30 10.53 0.75
CA THR A 42 11.92 10.02 0.70
C THR A 42 11.39 9.84 2.13
N PRO A 43 10.15 10.25 2.45
CA PRO A 43 9.59 10.06 3.78
C PRO A 43 9.64 8.60 4.22
N LEU A 44 9.96 8.35 5.50
CA LEU A 44 10.06 7.01 6.08
C LEU A 44 11.07 6.09 5.34
N SER A 45 12.06 6.66 4.64
CA SER A 45 13.09 5.89 3.94
C SER A 45 14.28 5.49 4.82
N THR A 46 14.36 6.01 6.05
CA THR A 46 15.48 5.76 6.96
C THR A 46 15.11 4.81 8.08
N LEU A 47 16.03 3.92 8.43
CA LEU A 47 15.87 3.04 9.60
C LEU A 47 15.60 3.82 10.87
N LYS A 48 16.25 4.98 11.05
CA LYS A 48 16.02 5.85 12.22
C LYS A 48 14.55 6.29 12.31
N GLN A 49 13.97 6.78 11.22
CA GLN A 49 12.56 7.20 11.20
C GLN A 49 11.63 6.01 11.46
N THR A 50 11.88 4.87 10.80
CA THR A 50 11.09 3.65 10.99
C THR A 50 11.16 3.14 12.43
N SER A 51 12.34 3.09 13.04
CA SER A 51 12.51 2.66 14.43
C SER A 51 11.80 3.60 15.41
N VAL A 52 11.89 4.91 15.21
CA VAL A 52 11.17 5.89 16.04
C VAL A 52 9.67 5.67 15.93
N PHE A 53 9.15 5.47 14.71
CA PHE A 53 7.73 5.19 14.50
C PHE A 53 7.30 3.93 15.24
N ILE A 54 8.07 2.84 15.16
CA ILE A 54 7.78 1.57 15.86
C ILE A 54 7.71 1.78 17.38
N VAL A 55 8.67 2.52 17.96
CA VAL A 55 8.68 2.80 19.40
C VAL A 55 7.45 3.61 19.81
N ILE A 56 7.11 4.68 19.06
CA ILE A 56 5.91 5.48 19.30
C ILE A 56 4.66 4.61 19.21
N TYR A 57 4.59 3.75 18.20
CA TYR A 57 3.46 2.89 17.96
C TYR A 57 3.21 1.90 19.11
N TYR A 58 4.24 1.19 19.57
CA TYR A 58 4.11 0.30 20.72
C TYR A 58 3.76 1.07 22.00
N THR A 59 4.30 2.28 22.17
CA THR A 59 3.95 3.15 23.30
C THR A 59 2.46 3.50 23.28
N ILE A 60 1.91 3.82 22.10
CA ILE A 60 0.48 4.09 21.93
C ILE A 60 -0.37 2.85 22.22
N ILE A 61 0.04 1.66 21.76
CA ILE A 61 -0.70 0.42 22.03
C ILE A 61 -0.73 0.10 23.53
N PHE A 62 0.44 0.02 24.16
CA PHE A 62 0.52 -0.38 25.56
C PHE A 62 -0.05 0.70 26.48
N GLY A 63 0.24 1.96 26.21
CA GLY A 63 -0.32 3.10 26.95
C GLY A 63 -1.82 3.25 26.74
N GLY A 64 -2.31 3.09 25.51
CA GLY A 64 -3.73 3.13 25.18
C GLY A 64 -4.50 1.98 25.81
N ARG A 65 -3.92 0.78 25.86
CA ARG A 65 -4.49 -0.39 26.54
C ARG A 65 -4.63 -0.16 28.05
N GLU A 66 -3.60 0.37 28.72
CA GLU A 66 -3.68 0.66 30.16
C GLU A 66 -4.66 1.81 30.44
N LEU A 67 -4.66 2.86 29.62
CA LEU A 67 -5.60 3.97 29.75
C LEU A 67 -7.06 3.52 29.58
N MET A 68 -7.31 2.54 28.70
CA MET A 68 -8.63 1.99 28.47
C MET A 68 -9.05 0.99 29.55
N ARG A 69 -8.18 0.56 30.48
CA ARG A 69 -8.48 -0.47 31.48
C ARG A 69 -9.78 -0.18 32.23
N ASP A 70 -9.90 1.02 32.79
CA ASP A 70 -11.04 1.44 33.62
C ASP A 70 -12.09 2.27 32.85
N ARG A 71 -11.98 2.36 31.51
CA ARG A 71 -12.90 3.13 30.66
C ARG A 71 -13.85 2.23 29.88
N GLU A 72 -15.05 2.72 29.56
CA GLU A 72 -15.95 2.01 28.66
C GLU A 72 -15.44 2.01 27.20
N PRO A 73 -15.75 0.97 26.41
CA PRO A 73 -15.33 0.91 25.01
C PRO A 73 -15.99 2.00 24.16
N PHE A 74 -15.21 2.62 23.27
CA PHE A 74 -15.74 3.62 22.37
C PHE A 74 -16.56 3.00 21.22
N LYS A 75 -17.71 3.60 20.90
CA LYS A 75 -18.56 3.19 19.77
C LYS A 75 -18.07 3.81 18.46
N LEU A 76 -16.88 3.42 17.99
CA LEU A 76 -16.25 3.93 16.77
C LEU A 76 -16.62 3.15 15.49
N ARG A 77 -17.85 2.64 15.39
CA ARG A 77 -18.26 1.72 14.30
C ARG A 77 -18.08 2.35 12.90
N THR A 78 -18.51 3.60 12.74
CA THR A 78 -18.46 4.29 11.44
C THR A 78 -17.02 4.56 11.01
N LEU A 79 -16.17 5.07 11.91
CA LEU A 79 -14.75 5.32 11.61
C LEU A 79 -14.02 4.02 11.27
N PHE A 80 -14.29 2.94 12.01
CA PHE A 80 -13.73 1.62 11.74
C PHE A 80 -14.16 1.08 10.37
N LEU A 81 -15.43 1.25 9.99
CA LEU A 81 -15.92 0.84 8.67
C LEU A 81 -15.23 1.62 7.56
N ILE A 82 -15.15 2.96 7.68
CA ILE A 82 -14.47 3.82 6.71
C ILE A 82 -13.00 3.41 6.59
N HIS A 83 -12.35 3.14 7.73
CA HIS A 83 -10.96 2.71 7.77
C HIS A 83 -10.72 1.42 6.98
N ASN A 84 -11.50 0.39 7.28
CA ASN A 84 -11.38 -0.90 6.60
C ASN A 84 -11.74 -0.81 5.12
N PHE A 85 -12.73 0.02 4.77
CA PHE A 85 -13.15 0.20 3.38
C PHE A 85 -12.06 0.86 2.54
N TYR A 86 -11.48 1.98 2.99
CA TYR A 86 -10.41 2.63 2.22
C TYR A 86 -9.19 1.72 2.11
N LEU A 87 -8.83 1.00 3.18
CA LEU A 87 -7.68 0.11 3.19
C LEU A 87 -7.87 -1.05 2.20
N THR A 88 -9.08 -1.62 2.16
CA THR A 88 -9.45 -2.65 1.17
C THR A 88 -9.39 -2.10 -0.25
N ALA A 89 -9.92 -0.90 -0.49
CA ALA A 89 -9.88 -0.27 -1.80
C ALA A 89 -8.45 -0.01 -2.29
N ILE A 90 -7.58 0.56 -1.45
CA ILE A 90 -6.16 0.78 -1.76
C ILE A 90 -5.47 -0.55 -2.07
N SER A 91 -5.69 -1.57 -1.24
CA SER A 91 -5.08 -2.90 -1.44
C SER A 91 -5.52 -3.55 -2.75
N ALA A 92 -6.80 -3.43 -3.11
CA ALA A 92 -7.32 -3.93 -4.38
C ALA A 92 -6.73 -3.19 -5.59
N ILE A 93 -6.59 -1.85 -5.50
CA ILE A 93 -5.97 -1.03 -6.55
C ILE A 93 -4.50 -1.41 -6.73
N LEU A 94 -3.74 -1.52 -5.64
CA LEU A 94 -2.34 -1.95 -5.67
C LEU A 94 -2.21 -3.34 -6.28
N LEU A 95 -3.05 -4.29 -5.88
CA LEU A 95 -3.05 -5.64 -6.44
C LEU A 95 -3.31 -5.63 -7.95
N ALA A 96 -4.26 -4.83 -8.41
CA ALA A 96 -4.55 -4.71 -9.84
C ALA A 96 -3.36 -4.11 -10.61
N LEU A 97 -2.75 -3.06 -10.09
CA LEU A 97 -1.56 -2.43 -10.69
C LEU A 97 -0.35 -3.37 -10.71
N PHE A 98 -0.10 -4.10 -9.61
CA PHE A 98 0.95 -5.13 -9.58
C PHE A 98 0.68 -6.24 -10.60
N THR A 99 -0.58 -6.66 -10.73
CA THR A 99 -0.95 -7.68 -11.71
C THR A 99 -0.68 -7.19 -13.13
N GLU A 100 -1.03 -5.95 -13.47
CA GLU A 100 -0.75 -5.36 -14.79
C GLU A 100 0.76 -5.37 -15.11
N GLN A 101 1.60 -5.01 -14.13
CA GLN A 101 3.06 -4.91 -14.34
C GLN A 101 3.75 -6.28 -14.33
N LEU A 102 3.30 -7.22 -13.49
CA LEU A 102 4.00 -8.49 -13.27
C LEU A 102 3.49 -9.63 -14.16
N LEU A 103 2.21 -9.64 -14.55
CA LEU A 103 1.60 -10.76 -15.25
C LEU A 103 2.31 -11.04 -16.59
N GLY A 104 2.57 -10.01 -17.40
CA GLY A 104 3.29 -10.15 -18.67
C GLY A 104 4.72 -10.67 -18.49
N THR A 105 5.44 -10.13 -17.50
CA THR A 105 6.82 -10.51 -17.19
C THR A 105 6.91 -11.97 -16.74
N VAL A 106 6.03 -12.38 -15.82
CA VAL A 106 6.00 -13.73 -15.26
C VAL A 106 5.59 -14.77 -16.31
N VAL A 107 4.58 -14.49 -17.13
CA VAL A 107 4.10 -15.44 -18.14
C VAL A 107 5.10 -15.62 -19.27
N ARG A 108 5.81 -14.55 -19.69
CA ARG A 108 6.75 -14.62 -20.83
C ARG A 108 8.15 -15.09 -20.43
N ARG A 109 8.65 -14.71 -19.26
CA ARG A 109 10.04 -14.95 -18.84
C ARG A 109 10.18 -15.81 -17.58
N GLY A 110 9.06 -16.15 -16.94
CA GLY A 110 9.03 -16.96 -15.73
C GLY A 110 9.24 -16.14 -14.45
N ILE A 111 8.98 -16.80 -13.32
CA ILE A 111 9.06 -16.20 -11.98
C ILE A 111 10.52 -15.87 -11.60
N PHE A 112 11.48 -16.72 -12.00
CA PHE A 112 12.89 -16.48 -11.72
C PHE A 112 13.38 -15.16 -12.32
N PHE A 113 13.00 -14.87 -13.57
CA PHE A 113 13.34 -13.59 -14.20
C PHE A 113 12.67 -12.42 -13.48
N ALA A 114 11.40 -12.56 -13.09
CA ALA A 114 10.66 -11.51 -12.41
C ALA A 114 11.24 -11.15 -11.02
N ILE A 115 11.96 -12.06 -10.36
CA ILE A 115 12.50 -11.86 -9.01
C ILE A 115 14.00 -11.57 -9.04
N CYS A 116 14.77 -12.33 -9.82
CA CYS A 116 16.23 -12.29 -9.77
C CYS A 116 16.84 -11.24 -10.70
N GLU A 117 16.11 -10.82 -11.74
CA GLU A 117 16.60 -9.83 -12.70
C GLU A 117 16.06 -8.44 -12.36
N ALA A 118 16.94 -7.43 -12.38
CA ALA A 118 16.55 -6.04 -12.10
C ALA A 118 15.51 -5.54 -13.10
N GLU A 119 15.62 -5.92 -14.37
CA GLU A 119 14.65 -5.56 -15.41
C GLU A 119 13.27 -6.20 -15.21
N GLY A 120 13.19 -7.30 -14.46
CA GLY A 120 11.94 -8.02 -14.19
C GLY A 120 11.23 -7.57 -12.92
N GLY A 121 12.00 -7.30 -11.86
CA GLY A 121 11.47 -7.02 -10.52
C GLY A 121 11.72 -5.60 -9.99
N TRP A 122 12.52 -4.79 -10.69
CA TRP A 122 12.90 -3.44 -10.26
C TRP A 122 12.64 -2.41 -11.36
N THR A 123 11.47 -2.49 -11.98
CA THR A 123 11.02 -1.49 -12.95
C THR A 123 10.49 -0.25 -12.24
N GLN A 124 10.54 0.89 -12.94
CA GLN A 124 10.11 2.16 -12.37
C GLN A 124 8.66 2.14 -11.84
N PRO A 125 7.67 1.58 -12.56
CA PRO A 125 6.32 1.41 -12.02
C PRO A 125 6.28 0.57 -10.73
N LEU A 126 7.04 -0.52 -10.67
CA LEU A 126 7.08 -1.40 -9.50
C LEU A 126 7.67 -0.69 -8.27
N VAL A 127 8.69 0.14 -8.44
CA VAL A 127 9.29 0.91 -7.33
C VAL A 127 8.26 1.83 -6.66
N VAL A 128 7.42 2.51 -7.45
CA VAL A 128 6.31 3.33 -6.93
C VAL A 128 5.33 2.46 -6.15
N LEU A 129 4.90 1.34 -6.73
CA LEU A 129 3.94 0.44 -6.11
C LEU A 129 4.48 -0.19 -4.81
N TYR A 130 5.77 -0.54 -4.77
CA TYR A 130 6.44 -1.02 -3.56
C TYR A 130 6.43 0.04 -2.47
N TYR A 131 6.74 1.29 -2.82
CA TYR A 131 6.71 2.39 -1.87
C TYR A 131 5.29 2.67 -1.35
N LEU A 132 4.27 2.67 -2.21
CA LEU A 132 2.88 2.85 -1.79
C LEU A 132 2.36 1.68 -0.93
N ASN A 133 2.76 0.45 -1.26
CA ASN A 133 2.45 -0.71 -0.43
C ASN A 133 3.13 -0.60 0.94
N TYR A 134 4.39 -0.15 0.97
CA TYR A 134 5.10 0.14 2.22
C TYR A 134 4.38 1.19 3.07
N LEU A 135 3.91 2.30 2.48
CA LEU A 135 3.13 3.31 3.19
C LEU A 135 1.79 2.75 3.72
N THR A 136 1.12 1.90 2.95
CA THR A 136 -0.14 1.25 3.37
C THR A 136 0.04 0.47 4.67
N LYS A 137 1.20 -0.16 4.90
CA LYS A 137 1.49 -0.86 6.17
C LYS A 137 1.41 0.05 7.40
N TYR A 138 1.81 1.32 7.29
CA TYR A 138 1.67 2.27 8.39
C TYR A 138 0.23 2.64 8.67
N LEU A 139 -0.62 2.66 7.63
CA LEU A 139 -2.04 2.88 7.76
C LEU A 139 -2.75 1.68 8.40
N GLU A 140 -2.36 0.45 8.04
CA GLU A 140 -2.86 -0.78 8.66
C GLU A 140 -2.64 -0.82 10.18
N LEU A 141 -1.51 -0.27 10.65
CA LEU A 141 -1.20 -0.24 12.08
C LEU A 141 -2.24 0.54 12.90
N LEU A 142 -2.98 1.48 12.31
CA LEU A 142 -4.09 2.17 12.97
C LEU A 142 -5.26 1.24 13.31
N ASP A 143 -5.42 0.11 12.63
CA ASP A 143 -6.44 -0.88 12.97
C ASP A 143 -6.27 -1.40 14.40
N THR A 144 -5.02 -1.62 14.82
CA THR A 144 -4.70 -2.02 16.20
C THR A 144 -5.09 -0.96 17.23
N CYS A 145 -5.07 0.32 16.85
CA CYS A 145 -5.60 1.38 17.70
C CYS A 145 -7.11 1.24 17.91
N PHE A 146 -7.85 0.89 16.87
CA PHE A 146 -9.28 0.63 17.00
C PHE A 146 -9.60 -0.61 17.84
N LEU A 147 -8.74 -1.63 17.84
CA LEU A 147 -8.92 -2.84 18.66
C LEU A 147 -8.94 -2.50 20.16
N PHE A 148 -7.89 -1.81 20.66
CA PHE A 148 -7.84 -1.47 22.09
C PHE A 148 -8.88 -0.42 22.49
N LEU A 149 -9.22 0.53 21.60
CA LEU A 149 -10.27 1.54 21.87
C LEU A 149 -11.68 0.92 21.96
N LYS A 150 -11.93 -0.19 21.24
CA LYS A 150 -13.21 -0.90 21.26
C LYS A 150 -13.27 -2.00 22.32
N LYS A 151 -12.16 -2.28 23.04
CA LYS A 151 -12.00 -3.44 23.94
C LYS A 151 -12.46 -4.76 23.30
N LYS A 152 -12.27 -4.91 21.99
CA LYS A 152 -12.57 -6.18 21.30
C LYS A 152 -11.32 -7.06 21.33
N PRO A 153 -11.48 -8.38 21.59
CA PRO A 153 -10.39 -9.33 21.52
C PRO A 153 -9.84 -9.44 20.08
#